data_AF-A0A7M1HV50-F1
#
_entry.id   AF-A0A7M1HV50-F1
#
_cell.length_a   1.000
_cell.length_b   1.000
_cell.length_c   1.000
_cell.angle_alpha   90.00
_cell.angle_beta   90.00
_cell.angle_gamma   90.00
#
_symmetry.space_group_name_H-M   'P 1'
#
loop_
_entity.id
_entity.type
_entity.pdbx_description
1 polymer ?
#
loop_
_entity_poly.entity_id
_entity_poly.type
_entity_poly.pdbx_seq_one_letter_code
_entity_poly.pdbx_strand_id
1 'polypeptide(L)'
;MFDYCTTTRHPFVLRLEVHHSGLTSEAPTGEEGQAWRYLMQEKARLEALLPEGWQKDFTTFFTLDGQTLMSLMAFCAACSVDGVQTRECGHTGRSDLDGVEAALGFHLRDWWQPTADNFLGLLSKAQIVAALKEAGLTGAASDAEKMKKGDAASHAEQWLSGSRWVPGWMQSPDAAKPDDAHAAPDTDEPTSHAA
;
A
#
# COMPACT_ATOMS: atom_id res chain seq x y z
N MET A 1 -20.98 -37.85 9.50
CA MET A 1 -19.90 -37.13 10.20
C MET A 1 -20.51 -35.80 10.60
N PHE A 2 -20.95 -35.69 11.85
CA PHE A 2 -21.72 -34.53 12.32
C PHE A 2 -20.76 -33.35 12.50
N ASP A 3 -20.96 -32.31 11.70
CA ASP A 3 -20.30 -31.04 11.91
C ASP A 3 -20.97 -30.34 13.09
N TYR A 4 -20.18 -29.96 14.08
CA TYR A 4 -20.66 -29.49 15.38
C TYR A 4 -21.37 -28.14 15.20
N CYS A 5 -22.58 -28.02 15.78
CA CYS A 5 -23.19 -26.72 16.03
C CYS A 5 -22.23 -25.88 16.89
N THR A 6 -21.51 -24.93 16.27
CA THR A 6 -20.88 -23.83 17.00
C THR A 6 -21.99 -23.12 17.76
N THR A 7 -22.02 -23.32 19.08
CA THR A 7 -22.87 -22.56 19.97
C THR A 7 -22.33 -21.14 20.00
N THR A 8 -22.80 -20.28 19.09
CA THR A 8 -22.36 -18.90 19.02
C THR A 8 -22.82 -18.18 20.29
N ARG A 9 -21.91 -17.96 21.26
CA ARG A 9 -22.20 -17.29 22.54
C ARG A 9 -22.53 -15.80 22.40
N HIS A 10 -22.43 -15.25 21.19
CA HIS A 10 -22.67 -13.85 20.86
C HIS A 10 -23.55 -13.79 19.61
N PRO A 11 -24.80 -13.27 19.71
CA PRO A 11 -25.73 -13.23 18.58
C PRO A 11 -25.30 -12.23 17.50
N PHE A 12 -24.41 -11.29 17.84
CA PHE A 12 -23.87 -10.30 16.93
C PHE A 12 -22.35 -10.49 16.81
N VAL A 13 -21.90 -10.93 15.64
CA VAL A 13 -20.48 -10.99 15.29
C VAL A 13 -20.26 -9.97 14.18
N LEU A 14 -19.74 -8.80 14.54
CA LEU A 14 -19.13 -7.92 13.54
C LEU A 14 -17.76 -8.52 13.20
N ARG A 15 -17.69 -9.27 12.10
CA ARG A 15 -16.42 -9.77 11.60
C ARG A 15 -15.74 -8.66 10.81
N LEU A 16 -14.71 -8.09 11.40
CA LEU A 16 -13.64 -7.41 10.66
C LEU A 16 -12.73 -8.48 10.02
N GLU A 17 -13.32 -9.50 9.41
CA GLU A 17 -12.59 -10.50 8.65
C GLU A 17 -12.24 -9.85 7.33
N VAL A 18 -11.06 -9.26 7.32
CA VAL A 18 -10.43 -8.90 6.08
C VAL A 18 -9.90 -10.20 5.48
N HIS A 19 -10.14 -10.44 4.20
CA HIS A 19 -9.57 -11.58 3.47
C HIS A 19 -8.04 -11.42 3.27
N HIS A 20 -7.32 -10.93 4.27
CA HIS A 20 -5.87 -10.79 4.25
C HIS A 20 -5.16 -12.14 4.30
N SER A 21 -5.81 -13.22 4.73
CA SER A 21 -5.16 -14.52 4.91
C SER A 21 -4.53 -15.05 3.62
N GLY A 22 -5.11 -14.73 2.46
CA GLY A 22 -4.51 -15.06 1.16
C GLY A 22 -3.40 -14.10 0.73
N LEU A 23 -3.42 -12.84 1.19
CA LEU A 23 -2.40 -11.85 0.87
C LEU A 23 -1.15 -11.99 1.73
N THR A 24 -1.31 -12.30 3.02
CA THR A 24 -0.19 -12.49 3.95
C THR A 24 0.49 -13.85 3.78
N SER A 25 -0.22 -14.88 3.31
CA SER A 25 0.39 -16.17 2.98
C SER A 25 1.25 -16.14 1.71
N GLU A 26 0.88 -15.29 0.74
CA GLU A 26 1.53 -15.20 -0.57
C GLU A 26 2.60 -14.08 -0.64
N ALA A 27 2.71 -13.22 0.39
CA ALA A 27 3.68 -12.14 0.46
C ALA A 27 4.90 -12.51 1.34
N PRO A 28 6.15 -12.42 0.83
CA PRO A 28 7.36 -12.74 1.61
C PRO A 28 7.52 -11.96 2.92
N THR A 29 7.06 -10.71 2.94
CA THR A 29 7.06 -9.86 4.14
C THR A 29 5.77 -9.95 4.95
N GLY A 30 4.74 -10.64 4.46
CA GLY A 30 3.46 -10.93 5.13
C GLY A 30 3.01 -9.88 6.16
N GLU A 31 3.01 -10.29 7.44
CA GLU A 31 2.59 -9.49 8.61
C GLU A 31 3.62 -8.44 9.06
N GLU A 32 4.81 -8.40 8.46
CA GLU A 32 5.86 -7.45 8.77
C GLU A 32 5.84 -6.23 7.84
N GLY A 33 5.04 -6.28 6.76
CA GLY A 33 4.88 -5.18 5.82
C GLY A 33 4.31 -3.91 6.45
N GLN A 34 4.70 -2.75 5.92
CA GLN A 34 4.23 -1.45 6.40
C GLN A 34 2.71 -1.31 6.31
N ALA A 35 2.11 -1.73 5.20
CA ALA A 35 0.66 -1.71 5.00
C ALA A 35 -0.09 -2.53 6.06
N TRP A 36 0.40 -3.74 6.33
CA TRP A 36 -0.20 -4.61 7.35
C TRP A 36 -0.14 -3.98 8.74
N ARG A 37 1.04 -3.48 9.14
CA ARG A 37 1.22 -2.83 10.45
C ARG A 37 0.29 -1.63 10.62
N TYR A 38 0.15 -0.81 9.59
CA TYR A 38 -0.78 0.32 9.60
C TYR A 38 -2.23 -0.13 9.75
N LEU A 39 -2.64 -1.14 9.00
CA LEU A 39 -4.01 -1.68 9.06
C LEU A 39 -4.32 -2.30 10.43
N MET A 40 -3.37 -3.04 11.01
CA MET A 40 -3.51 -3.60 12.37
C MET A 40 -3.54 -2.52 13.44
N GLN A 41 -2.73 -1.45 13.29
CA GLN A 41 -2.75 -0.31 14.19
C GLN A 41 -4.12 0.40 14.15
N GLU A 42 -4.67 0.61 12.95
CA GLU A 42 -5.98 1.24 12.78
C GLU A 42 -7.11 0.38 13.33
N LYS A 43 -7.03 -0.95 13.11
CA LYS A 43 -7.94 -1.92 13.73
C LYS A 43 -7.91 -1.80 15.26
N ALA A 44 -6.73 -1.81 15.87
CA ALA A 44 -6.58 -1.69 17.31
C ALA A 44 -7.10 -0.35 17.84
N ARG A 45 -6.87 0.75 17.11
CA ARG A 45 -7.39 2.08 17.44
C ARG A 45 -8.92 2.09 17.45
N LEU A 46 -9.56 1.50 16.43
CA LEU A 46 -11.01 1.43 16.32
C LEU A 46 -11.62 0.50 17.37
N GLU A 47 -10.99 -0.65 17.66
CA GLU A 47 -11.42 -1.57 18.71
C GLU A 47 -11.42 -0.93 20.10
N ALA A 48 -10.43 -0.06 20.38
CA ALA A 48 -10.35 0.68 21.64
C ALA A 48 -11.47 1.73 21.83
N LEU A 49 -12.16 2.12 20.75
CA LEU A 49 -13.29 3.06 20.79
C LEU A 49 -14.63 2.35 20.99
N LEU A 50 -14.67 1.02 20.94
CA LEU A 50 -15.92 0.28 21.04
C LEU A 50 -16.48 0.29 22.48
N PRO A 51 -17.80 0.48 22.67
CA PRO A 51 -18.40 0.52 24.00
C PRO A 51 -18.33 -0.83 24.73
N GLU A 52 -18.31 -0.83 26.06
CA GLU A 52 -18.35 -2.09 26.81
C GLU A 52 -19.62 -2.90 26.48
N GLY A 53 -19.46 -4.21 26.30
CA GLY A 53 -20.59 -5.10 25.99
C GLY A 53 -21.09 -5.06 24.54
N TRP A 54 -20.40 -4.34 23.64
CA TRP A 54 -20.76 -4.23 22.21
C TRP A 54 -20.97 -5.59 21.50
N GLN A 55 -20.23 -6.63 21.94
CA GLN A 55 -20.34 -8.00 21.40
C GLN A 55 -21.67 -8.69 21.73
N LYS A 56 -22.45 -8.16 22.67
CA LYS A 56 -23.72 -8.73 23.12
C LYS A 56 -24.91 -7.85 22.75
N ASP A 57 -24.69 -6.56 22.62
CA ASP A 57 -25.73 -5.57 22.36
C ASP A 57 -25.26 -4.52 21.34
N PHE A 58 -25.84 -4.56 20.14
CA PHE A 58 -25.54 -3.64 19.07
C PHE A 58 -26.07 -2.22 19.32
N THR A 59 -27.07 -2.06 20.20
CA THR A 59 -27.61 -0.73 20.52
C THR A 59 -26.58 0.17 21.22
N THR A 60 -25.53 -0.42 21.79
CA THR A 60 -24.38 0.31 22.34
C THR A 60 -23.71 1.22 21.31
N PHE A 61 -23.75 0.89 20.01
CA PHE A 61 -23.19 1.73 18.95
C PHE A 61 -23.92 3.08 18.81
N PHE A 62 -25.17 3.22 19.30
CA PHE A 62 -25.86 4.51 19.34
C PHE A 62 -25.23 5.51 20.32
N THR A 63 -24.31 5.05 21.18
CA THR A 63 -23.52 5.92 22.06
C THR A 63 -22.29 6.50 21.38
N LEU A 64 -21.89 5.95 20.22
CA LEU A 64 -20.75 6.45 19.46
C LEU A 64 -21.12 7.72 18.69
N ASP A 65 -20.16 8.63 18.57
CA ASP A 65 -20.32 9.81 17.73
C ASP A 65 -20.27 9.44 16.23
N GLY A 66 -20.77 10.34 15.40
CA GLY A 66 -20.86 10.12 13.95
C GLY A 66 -19.50 9.91 13.27
N GLN A 67 -18.41 10.50 13.75
CA GLN A 67 -17.08 10.31 13.16
C GLN A 67 -16.53 8.92 13.47
N THR A 68 -16.71 8.45 14.71
CA THR A 68 -16.33 7.09 15.09
C THR A 68 -17.11 6.04 14.30
N LEU A 69 -18.43 6.22 14.17
CA LEU A 69 -19.25 5.31 13.38
C LEU A 69 -18.85 5.30 11.90
N MET A 70 -18.61 6.47 11.31
CA MET A 70 -18.12 6.60 9.94
C MET A 70 -16.75 5.93 9.76
N SER A 71 -15.84 6.08 10.71
CA SER A 71 -14.52 5.45 10.67
C SER A 71 -14.62 3.93 10.70
N LEU A 72 -15.49 3.38 11.55
CA LEU A 72 -15.77 1.94 11.60
C LEU A 72 -16.34 1.42 10.29
N MET A 73 -17.33 2.12 9.72
CA MET A 73 -17.92 1.76 8.43
C MET A 73 -16.90 1.85 7.29
N ALA A 74 -16.07 2.90 7.26
CA ALA A 74 -15.02 3.08 6.26
C ALA A 74 -13.98 1.95 6.35
N PHE A 75 -13.57 1.59 7.57
CA PHE A 75 -12.67 0.46 7.79
C PHE A 75 -13.29 -0.86 7.31
N CYS A 76 -14.54 -1.15 7.66
CA CYS A 76 -15.26 -2.33 7.16
C CYS A 76 -15.35 -2.34 5.63
N ALA A 77 -15.67 -1.20 5.01
CA ALA A 77 -15.75 -1.07 3.55
C ALA A 77 -14.39 -1.31 2.90
N ALA A 78 -13.31 -0.71 3.43
CA ALA A 78 -11.96 -0.92 2.94
C ALA A 78 -11.55 -2.40 3.02
N CYS A 79 -11.95 -3.11 4.07
CA CYS A 79 -11.70 -4.55 4.23
C CYS A 79 -12.44 -5.42 3.20
N SER A 80 -13.46 -4.88 2.53
CA SER A 80 -14.21 -5.57 1.46
C SER A 80 -13.65 -5.32 0.06
N VAL A 81 -12.70 -4.39 -0.09
CA VAL A 81 -12.08 -4.10 -1.38
C VAL A 81 -11.07 -5.20 -1.72
N ASP A 82 -11.31 -5.90 -2.83
CA ASP A 82 -10.37 -6.86 -3.41
C ASP A 82 -9.63 -6.22 -4.58
N GLY A 83 -8.31 -6.15 -4.45
CA GLY A 83 -7.40 -5.63 -5.48
C GLY A 83 -6.46 -6.68 -6.06
N VAL A 84 -6.72 -7.97 -5.83
CA VAL A 84 -5.87 -9.05 -6.35
C VAL A 84 -5.89 -9.04 -7.88
N GLN A 85 -4.72 -8.87 -8.47
CA GLN A 85 -4.53 -8.92 -9.92
C GLN A 85 -3.79 -10.20 -10.31
N THR A 86 -4.38 -10.98 -11.22
CA THR A 86 -3.69 -12.12 -11.83
C THR A 86 -2.76 -11.64 -12.95
N ARG A 87 -1.58 -12.25 -13.07
CA ARG A 87 -0.67 -12.02 -14.19
C ARG A 87 -1.02 -12.99 -15.31
N GLU A 88 -1.81 -12.57 -16.28
CA GLU A 88 -2.03 -13.34 -17.49
C GLU A 88 -0.85 -13.12 -18.44
N CYS A 89 -0.14 -14.19 -18.82
CA CYS A 89 0.94 -14.15 -19.80
C CYS A 89 2.07 -13.12 -19.50
N GLY A 90 2.37 -12.87 -18.23
CA GLY A 90 3.43 -11.95 -17.81
C GLY A 90 3.05 -10.47 -17.82
N HIS A 91 1.80 -10.15 -18.13
CA HIS A 91 1.24 -8.80 -18.05
C HIS A 91 0.21 -8.74 -16.92
N THR A 92 0.28 -7.71 -16.08
CA THR A 92 -0.87 -7.31 -15.27
C THR A 92 -1.71 -6.35 -16.12
N GLY A 93 -3.02 -6.55 -16.12
CA GLY A 93 -3.95 -5.56 -16.66
C GLY A 93 -3.95 -4.29 -15.82
N ARG A 94 -4.74 -3.28 -16.23
CA ARG A 94 -5.06 -2.16 -15.34
C ARG A 94 -5.93 -2.64 -14.18
N SER A 95 -5.75 -2.04 -13.01
CA SER A 95 -6.57 -2.35 -11.83
C SER A 95 -7.98 -1.81 -12.04
N ASP A 96 -9.01 -2.59 -11.70
CA ASP A 96 -10.36 -2.05 -11.58
C ASP A 96 -10.45 -0.98 -10.46
N LEU A 97 -9.42 -0.92 -9.60
CA LEU A 97 -9.30 0.07 -8.54
C LEU A 97 -8.60 1.38 -8.97
N ASP A 98 -8.08 1.48 -10.21
CA ASP A 98 -7.34 2.67 -10.68
C ASP A 98 -8.08 3.99 -10.37
N GLY A 99 -9.40 4.02 -10.55
CA GLY A 99 -10.22 5.21 -10.29
C GLY A 99 -10.35 5.55 -8.79
N VAL A 100 -10.46 4.53 -7.94
CA VAL A 100 -10.52 4.70 -6.47
C VAL A 100 -9.14 5.11 -5.94
N GLU A 101 -8.08 4.49 -6.45
CA GLU A 101 -6.70 4.84 -6.10
C GLU A 101 -6.40 6.30 -6.44
N ALA A 102 -6.75 6.74 -7.66
CA ALA A 102 -6.60 8.13 -8.08
C ALA A 102 -7.40 9.10 -7.20
N ALA A 103 -8.66 8.77 -6.88
CA ALA A 103 -9.50 9.61 -6.02
C ALA A 103 -8.95 9.76 -4.59
N LEU A 104 -8.25 8.74 -4.09
CA LEU A 104 -7.62 8.74 -2.77
C LEU A 104 -6.18 9.28 -2.78
N GLY A 105 -5.61 9.58 -3.96
CA GLY A 105 -4.17 9.84 -4.09
C GLY A 105 -3.32 8.66 -3.61
N PHE A 106 -3.86 7.44 -3.68
CA PHE A 106 -3.21 6.23 -3.23
C PHE A 106 -2.16 5.80 -4.25
N HIS A 107 -0.95 5.54 -3.75
CA HIS A 107 0.14 5.03 -4.57
C HIS A 107 0.81 3.85 -3.89
N LEU A 108 0.92 2.73 -4.60
CA LEU A 108 1.49 1.49 -4.05
C LEU A 108 2.95 1.68 -3.57
N ARG A 109 3.70 2.59 -4.21
CA ARG A 109 5.07 2.98 -3.84
C ARG A 109 5.24 3.54 -2.43
N ASP A 110 4.14 3.91 -1.77
CA ASP A 110 4.15 4.43 -0.40
C ASP A 110 4.04 3.32 0.64
N TRP A 111 3.68 2.11 0.19
CA TRP A 111 3.34 0.96 1.03
C TRP A 111 4.19 -0.27 0.72
N TRP A 112 4.94 -0.25 -0.38
CA TRP A 112 5.78 -1.33 -0.85
C TRP A 112 7.14 -0.82 -1.34
N GLN A 113 8.19 -1.60 -1.07
CA GLN A 113 9.54 -1.35 -1.56
C GLN A 113 10.21 -2.64 -2.03
N PRO A 114 11.06 -2.58 -3.07
CA PRO A 114 11.80 -3.74 -3.55
C PRO A 114 12.94 -4.10 -2.58
N THR A 115 12.98 -5.35 -2.13
CA THR A 115 14.08 -5.93 -1.34
C THR A 115 14.70 -7.11 -2.07
N ALA A 116 15.91 -7.50 -1.67
CA ALA A 116 16.58 -8.70 -2.15
C ALA A 116 15.73 -9.95 -1.89
N ASP A 117 15.08 -10.02 -0.72
CA ASP A 117 14.30 -11.18 -0.31
C ASP A 117 12.90 -11.24 -0.95
N ASN A 118 12.32 -10.11 -1.36
CA ASN A 118 10.95 -10.08 -1.90
C ASN A 118 10.86 -10.08 -3.44
N PHE A 119 11.74 -9.34 -4.15
CA PHE A 119 11.56 -9.05 -5.57
C PHE A 119 12.89 -9.05 -6.32
N LEU A 120 13.89 -8.32 -5.82
CA LEU A 120 15.17 -8.16 -6.52
C LEU A 120 15.93 -9.48 -6.62
N GLY A 121 15.82 -10.37 -5.63
CA GLY A 121 16.39 -11.72 -5.69
C GLY A 121 15.74 -12.63 -6.74
N LEU A 122 14.50 -12.34 -7.15
CA LEU A 122 13.79 -13.09 -8.19
C LEU A 122 14.20 -12.62 -9.60
N LEU A 123 14.67 -11.39 -9.74
CA LEU A 123 15.10 -10.81 -11.01
C LEU A 123 16.45 -11.37 -11.47
N SER A 124 16.63 -11.46 -12.79
CA SER A 124 17.95 -11.65 -13.38
C SER A 124 18.84 -10.42 -13.14
N LYS A 125 20.16 -10.59 -13.16
CA LYS A 125 21.10 -9.47 -13.01
C LYS A 125 20.83 -8.33 -14.00
N ALA A 126 20.50 -8.67 -15.25
CA ALA A 126 20.18 -7.67 -16.27
C ALA A 126 18.93 -6.85 -15.92
N GLN A 127 17.90 -7.49 -15.34
CA GLN A 127 16.69 -6.82 -14.88
C GLN A 127 16.95 -5.94 -13.66
N ILE A 128 17.81 -6.36 -12.73
CA ILE A 128 18.24 -5.53 -11.59
C ILE A 128 18.93 -4.25 -12.07
N VAL A 129 19.86 -4.38 -13.03
CA VAL A 129 20.55 -3.24 -13.65
C VAL A 129 19.57 -2.33 -14.38
N ALA A 130 18.58 -2.90 -15.09
CA ALA A 130 17.55 -2.13 -15.77
C ALA A 130 16.68 -1.34 -14.78
N ALA A 131 16.27 -1.94 -13.66
CA ALA A 131 15.52 -1.28 -12.60
C ALA A 131 16.29 -0.09 -12.00
N LEU A 132 17.59 -0.26 -11.74
CA LEU A 132 18.46 0.83 -11.27
C LEU A 132 18.56 1.97 -12.30
N LYS A 133 18.65 1.65 -13.60
CA LYS A 133 18.66 2.67 -14.67
C LYS A 133 17.32 3.41 -14.77
N GLU A 134 16.21 2.69 -14.65
CA GLU A 134 14.85 3.27 -14.64
C GLU A 134 14.66 4.21 -13.44
N ALA A 135 15.24 3.89 -12.29
CA ALA A 135 15.26 4.75 -11.11
C ALA A 135 16.23 5.96 -11.24
N GLY A 136 16.94 6.12 -12.37
CA GLY A 136 17.92 7.18 -12.58
C GLY A 136 19.27 6.94 -11.89
N LEU A 137 19.49 5.77 -11.31
CA LEU A 137 20.68 5.39 -10.54
C LEU A 137 21.74 4.74 -11.43
N THR A 138 22.18 5.47 -12.47
CA THR A 138 23.08 4.94 -13.51
C THR A 138 24.44 4.47 -12.97
N GLY A 139 24.98 5.16 -11.95
CA GLY A 139 26.22 4.76 -11.28
C GLY A 139 26.08 3.41 -10.56
N ALA A 140 25.06 3.28 -9.71
CA ALA A 140 24.75 2.02 -9.03
C ALA A 140 24.46 0.88 -10.02
N ALA A 141 23.83 1.19 -11.16
CA ALA A 141 23.60 0.21 -12.22
C ALA A 141 24.90 -0.30 -12.83
N SER A 142 25.88 0.58 -13.11
CA SER A 142 27.19 0.20 -13.62
C SER A 142 28.00 -0.64 -12.63
N ASP A 143 27.85 -0.38 -11.33
CA ASP A 143 28.47 -1.21 -10.29
C ASP A 143 27.81 -2.59 -10.20
N ALA A 144 26.48 -2.65 -10.23
CA ALA A 144 25.71 -3.89 -10.22
C ALA A 144 26.01 -4.81 -11.42
N GLU A 145 26.36 -4.25 -12.60
CA GLU A 145 26.76 -5.03 -13.78
C GLU A 145 27.97 -5.95 -13.50
N LYS A 146 28.90 -5.50 -12.65
CA LYS A 146 30.15 -6.21 -12.31
C LYS A 146 29.99 -7.17 -11.13
N MET A 147 28.84 -7.13 -10.45
CA MET A 147 28.56 -7.97 -9.29
C MET A 147 28.00 -9.34 -9.66
N LYS A 148 28.02 -10.27 -8.70
CA LYS A 148 27.22 -11.50 -8.77
C LYS A 148 25.75 -11.17 -8.51
N LYS A 149 24.84 -12.04 -8.95
CA LYS A 149 23.38 -11.80 -8.86
C LYS A 149 22.91 -11.44 -7.44
N GLY A 150 23.34 -12.20 -6.44
CA GLY A 150 22.95 -11.96 -5.04
C GLY A 150 23.43 -10.60 -4.54
N ASP A 151 24.72 -10.30 -4.74
CA ASP A 151 25.31 -9.02 -4.35
C ASP A 151 24.64 -7.84 -5.08
N ALA A 152 24.31 -8.01 -6.38
CA ALA A 152 23.59 -7.02 -7.15
C ALA A 152 22.17 -6.76 -6.59
N ALA A 153 21.48 -7.79 -6.10
CA ALA A 153 20.16 -7.64 -5.48
C ALA A 153 20.25 -6.86 -4.16
N SER A 154 21.18 -7.19 -3.28
CA SER A 154 21.40 -6.46 -2.03
C SER A 154 21.89 -5.02 -2.27
N HIS A 155 22.73 -4.80 -3.28
CA HIS A 155 23.16 -3.47 -3.68
C HIS A 155 21.98 -2.64 -4.21
N ALA A 156 21.15 -3.23 -5.07
CA ALA A 156 19.97 -2.56 -5.57
C ALA A 156 18.97 -2.24 -4.47
N GLU A 157 18.77 -3.11 -3.50
CA GLU A 157 17.93 -2.84 -2.32
C GLU A 157 18.41 -1.60 -1.57
N GLN A 158 19.71 -1.47 -1.31
CA GLN A 158 20.25 -0.30 -0.59
C GLN A 158 19.98 1.02 -1.31
N TRP A 159 20.10 1.02 -2.64
CA TRP A 159 19.90 2.23 -3.45
C TRP A 159 18.44 2.53 -3.76
N LEU A 160 17.61 1.50 -3.92
CA LEU A 160 16.18 1.64 -4.15
C LEU A 160 15.41 1.85 -2.83
N SER A 161 15.98 1.49 -1.69
CA SER A 161 15.44 1.82 -0.37
C SER A 161 15.32 3.33 -0.22
N GLY A 162 14.12 3.80 0.13
CA GLY A 162 13.82 5.23 0.22
C GLY A 162 13.60 5.93 -1.13
N SER A 163 13.84 5.25 -2.25
CA SER A 163 13.30 5.69 -3.55
C SER A 163 11.82 5.34 -3.60
N ARG A 164 11.00 6.19 -4.24
CA ARG A 164 9.60 5.87 -4.57
C ARG A 164 9.50 5.03 -5.85
N TRP A 165 10.56 4.30 -6.21
CA TRP A 165 10.58 3.50 -7.42
C TRP A 165 9.79 2.20 -7.23
N VAL A 166 8.94 1.89 -8.19
CA VAL A 166 8.26 0.62 -8.33
C VAL A 166 8.26 0.19 -9.81
N PRO A 167 8.22 -1.11 -10.11
CA PRO A 167 8.11 -1.59 -11.49
C PRO A 167 6.94 -0.93 -12.22
N GLY A 168 7.06 -0.69 -13.52
CA GLY A 168 6.02 0.00 -14.30
C GLY A 168 4.60 -0.54 -14.15
N TRP A 169 4.45 -1.85 -13.90
CA TRP A 169 3.15 -2.48 -13.68
C TRP A 169 2.50 -2.20 -12.30
N MET A 170 3.28 -1.67 -11.36
CA MET A 170 2.82 -1.18 -10.05
C MET A 170 2.61 0.34 -10.03
N GLN A 171 2.95 1.05 -11.11
CA GLN A 171 2.80 2.50 -11.17
C GLN A 171 1.33 2.86 -11.40
N SER A 172 0.82 3.83 -10.64
CA SER A 172 -0.50 4.39 -10.87
C SER A 172 -0.58 5.03 -12.27
N PRO A 173 -1.75 5.01 -12.95
CA PRO A 173 -1.91 5.60 -14.28
C PRO A 173 -1.47 7.06 -14.41
N ASP A 174 -1.61 7.84 -13.32
CA ASP A 174 -1.23 9.26 -13.28
C ASP A 174 0.27 9.51 -13.10
N ALA A 175 1.06 8.50 -12.70
CA ALA A 175 2.52 8.64 -12.54
C ALA A 175 3.28 8.82 -13.87
N ALA A 176 2.60 8.61 -15.01
CA ALA A 176 3.16 8.83 -16.34
C ALA A 176 3.25 10.32 -16.74
N LYS A 177 2.75 11.25 -15.92
CA LYS A 177 3.04 12.69 -16.08
C LYS A 177 4.15 13.09 -15.11
N PRO A 178 5.29 13.59 -15.59
CA PRO A 178 6.25 14.28 -14.73
C PRO A 178 5.52 15.46 -14.08
N ASP A 179 5.63 15.55 -12.76
CA ASP A 179 5.04 16.58 -11.93
C ASP A 179 5.83 17.90 -12.08
N ASP A 180 5.82 18.47 -13.28
CA ASP A 180 6.31 19.83 -13.54
C ASP A 180 5.17 20.83 -13.28
N ALA A 181 4.88 21.07 -12.00
CA ALA A 181 3.99 22.16 -11.60
C ALA A 181 4.37 22.76 -10.24
N HIS A 182 5.63 23.20 -10.13
CA HIS A 182 6.01 24.31 -9.24
C HIS A 182 6.74 25.38 -10.06
N ALA A 183 6.04 25.97 -11.04
CA ALA A 183 6.32 27.33 -11.47
C ALA A 183 5.44 28.25 -10.61
N ALA A 184 6.06 28.90 -9.63
CA ALA A 184 5.42 29.93 -8.83
C ALA A 184 4.85 31.04 -9.76
N PRO A 185 3.66 31.58 -9.49
CA PRO A 185 3.20 32.78 -10.18
C PRO A 185 3.96 33.97 -9.58
N ASP A 186 4.83 34.57 -10.39
CA ASP A 186 5.48 35.84 -10.11
C ASP A 186 4.38 36.91 -10.00
N THR A 187 4.13 37.39 -8.78
CA THR A 187 3.18 38.46 -8.52
C THR A 187 3.99 39.73 -8.26
N ASP A 188 4.29 40.45 -9.33
CA ASP A 188 4.80 41.83 -9.23
C ASP A 188 3.66 42.74 -8.74
N GLU A 189 3.73 43.16 -7.49
CA GLU A 189 2.94 44.26 -6.94
C GLU A 189 3.75 45.57 -7.02
N PRO A 190 3.18 46.69 -7.51
CA PRO A 190 3.94 47.90 -7.80
C PRO A 190 4.25 48.68 -6.52
N THR A 191 5.52 48.93 -6.23
CA THR A 191 5.92 49.80 -5.13
C THR A 191 5.72 51.26 -5.50
N SER A 192 4.78 51.90 -4.81
CA SER A 192 4.65 53.36 -4.73
C SER A 192 5.92 53.97 -4.14
N HIS A 193 6.51 54.95 -4.82
CA HIS A 193 7.31 55.98 -4.17
C HIS A 193 7.01 57.35 -4.77
N ALA A 194 6.59 58.24 -3.89
CA ALA A 194 6.43 59.67 -4.11
C ALA A 194 7.79 60.38 -4.05
N ALA A 195 8.02 61.30 -5.00
CA ALA A 195 8.52 62.68 -4.84
C ALA A 195 8.80 63.28 -6.21
#